data_AF-A0A2P5PID1-F1
#
_entry.id   AF-A0A2P5PID1-F1
#
_cell.length_a   1.000
_cell.length_b   1.000
_cell.length_c   1.000
_cell.angle_alpha   90.00
_cell.angle_beta   90.00
_cell.angle_gamma   90.00
#
_symmetry.space_group_name_H-M   'P 1'
#
loop_
_entity.id
_entity.type
_entity.pdbx_description
1 polymer ?
#
loop_
_entity_poly.entity_id
_entity_poly.type
_entity_poly.pdbx_seq_one_letter_code
_entity_poly.pdbx_strand_id
1 'polypeptide(L)' 'MIKFSLILVLTIVIYLLGKHTYIYVSRKLKESSITKNNYVVKNILLSSNHEGLDVFDIIVVLVITFSIFL' A
#
# COMPACT_ATOMS: atom_id res chain seq x y z
N MET A 1 23.70 -0.43 13.55
CA MET A 1 22.86 0.77 13.37
C MET A 1 22.58 1.07 11.90
N ILE A 2 23.60 1.25 11.04
CA ILE A 2 23.39 1.51 9.58
C ILE A 2 22.52 0.43 8.89
N LYS A 3 22.73 -0.86 9.20
CA LYS A 3 21.94 -1.96 8.63
C LYS A 3 20.44 -1.84 8.92
N PHE A 4 20.06 -1.38 10.12
CA PHE A 4 18.67 -1.18 10.51
C PHE A 4 18.03 -0.03 9.73
N SER A 5 18.72 1.12 9.64
CA SER A 5 18.25 2.25 8.84
C SER A 5 18.10 1.89 7.36
N LEU A 6 18.99 1.04 6.82
CA LEU A 6 18.92 0.61 5.42
C LEU A 6 17.71 -0.29 5.16
N ILE A 7 17.40 -1.22 6.07
CA ILE A 7 16.19 -2.06 6.00
C ILE A 7 14.93 -1.19 6.11
N LEU A 8 14.88 -0.25 7.06
CA LEU A 8 13.74 0.65 7.24
C LEU A 8 13.45 1.47 5.98
N VAL A 9 14.49 2.05 5.37
CA VAL A 9 14.36 2.79 4.11
C VAL A 9 13.87 1.88 2.98
N LEU A 10 14.43 0.67 2.86
CA LEU A 10 14.00 -0.30 1.86
C LEU A 10 12.52 -0.68 2.02
N THR A 11 12.07 -0.94 3.24
CA THR A 11 10.68 -1.30 3.54
C THR A 11 9.72 -0.17 3.22
N ILE A 12 10.08 1.09 3.53
CA ILE A 12 9.29 2.27 3.15
C ILE A 12 9.18 2.36 1.62
N VAL A 13 10.28 2.19 0.89
CA VAL A 13 10.28 2.26 -0.58
C VAL A 13 9.40 1.18 -1.19
N ILE A 14 9.51 -0.07 -0.72
CA ILE A 14 8.69 -1.19 -1.21
C ILE A 14 7.20 -0.94 -0.91
N TYR A 15 6.89 -0.44 0.29
CA TYR A 15 5.53 -0.10 0.68
C TYR A 15 4.93 0.98 -0.23
N LEU A 16 5.67 2.06 -0.48
CA LEU A 16 5.23 3.15 -1.36
C LEU A 16 5.00 2.67 -2.80
N LEU A 17 5.89 1.81 -3.32
CA LEU A 17 5.72 1.18 -4.64
C LEU A 17 4.45 0.34 -4.69
N GLY A 18 4.24 -0.53 -3.70
CA GLY A 18 3.04 -1.36 -3.60
C GLY A 18 1.75 -0.53 -3.56
N LYS A 19 1.73 0.54 -2.75
CA LYS A 19 0.61 1.49 -2.66
C LYS A 19 0.35 2.17 -4.01
N HIS A 20 1.40 2.62 -4.70
CA HIS A 20 1.27 3.26 -6.00
C HIS A 20 0.71 2.29 -7.05
N THR A 21 1.21 1.05 -7.11
CA THR A 21 0.70 0.03 -8.04
C THR A 21 -0.75 -0.31 -7.73
N TYR A 22 -1.11 -0.47 -6.46
CA TYR A 22 -2.49 -0.73 -6.04
C TYR A 22 -3.44 0.38 -6.49
N ILE A 23 -3.08 1.65 -6.28
CA ILE A 23 -3.88 2.81 -6.70
C ILE A 23 -4.02 2.83 -8.21
N TYR A 24 -2.92 2.63 -8.94
CA TYR A 24 -2.91 2.64 -10.40
C TYR A 24 -3.82 1.55 -10.98
N VAL A 25 -3.67 0.31 -10.52
CA VAL A 25 -4.47 -0.83 -10.96
C VAL A 25 -5.94 -0.62 -10.59
N SER A 26 -6.21 -0.14 -9.38
CA SER A 26 -7.59 0.14 -8.94
C SER A 26 -8.26 1.21 -9.79
N ARG A 27 -7.55 2.28 -10.19
CA ARG A 27 -8.09 3.33 -11.08
C ARG A 27 -8.40 2.76 -12.46
N LYS A 28 -7.46 2.00 -13.03
CA LYS A 28 -7.65 1.32 -14.33
C LYS A 28 -8.82 0.34 -14.32
N LEU A 29 -8.99 -0.41 -13.23
CA LEU A 29 -10.12 -1.33 -13.07
C LEU A 29 -11.46 -0.59 -12.93
N LYS A 30 -11.50 0.55 -12.24
CA LYS A 30 -12.72 1.39 -12.16
C LYS A 30 -13.11 2.03 -13.50
N GLU A 31 -12.13 2.41 -14.31
CA GLU A 31 -12.38 3.00 -15.65
C GLU A 31 -12.79 1.96 -16.69
N SER A 32 -12.42 0.69 -16.50
CA SER A 32 -12.75 -0.38 -17.45
C SER A 32 -14.26 -0.68 -17.46
N SER A 33 -14.84 -0.70 -18.66
CA SER A 33 -16.26 -1.03 -18.88
C SER A 33 -16.63 -2.45 -18.47
N ILE A 34 -15.65 -3.37 -18.47
CA ILE A 34 -15.81 -4.80 -18.15
C ILE A 34 -16.10 -4.99 -16.66
N THR A 35 -15.47 -4.18 -15.80
CA THR A 35 -15.56 -4.26 -14.33
C THR A 35 -16.54 -3.28 -13.72
N LYS A 36 -17.26 -2.50 -14.54
CA LYS A 36 -18.19 -1.44 -14.13
C LYS A 36 -19.36 -1.93 -13.25
N ASN A 37 -19.74 -3.21 -13.39
CA ASN A 37 -20.77 -3.87 -12.59
C ASN A 37 -20.23 -4.69 -11.41
N ASN A 38 -18.91 -4.73 -11.20
CA ASN A 38 -18.32 -5.51 -10.12
C ASN A 38 -18.32 -4.71 -8.81
N TYR A 39 -19.08 -5.19 -7.83
CA TYR A 39 -19.24 -4.58 -6.51
C TYR A 39 -17.89 -4.35 -5.81
N VAL A 40 -16.96 -5.30 -5.93
CA VAL A 40 -15.62 -5.22 -5.33
C VAL A 40 -14.81 -4.07 -5.94
N VAL A 41 -14.89 -3.89 -7.26
CA VAL A 41 -14.17 -2.82 -7.95
C VAL A 41 -14.77 -1.45 -7.65
N LYS A 42 -16.08 -1.38 -7.47
CA LYS A 42 -16.80 -0.12 -7.23
C LYS A 42 -16.72 0.36 -5.77
N ASN A 43 -16.90 -0.56 -4.81
CA ASN A 43 -17.05 -0.25 -3.39
C ASN A 43 -15.88 -0.67 -2.49
N ILE A 44 -14.95 -1.50 -2.96
CA ILE A 44 -13.83 -1.97 -2.12
C ILE A 44 -12.51 -1.40 -2.66
N LEU A 45 -12.23 -1.57 -3.95
CA LEU A 45 -11.09 -0.94 -4.60
C LEU A 45 -11.29 0.59 -4.58
N LEU A 46 -10.30 1.34 -4.08
CA LEU A 46 -10.33 2.81 -3.95
C LEU A 46 -11.49 3.41 -3.13
N SER A 47 -12.30 2.65 -2.39
CA SER A 47 -13.24 3.27 -1.41
C SER A 47 -12.50 3.83 -0.19
N SER A 48 -11.26 3.42 0.01
CA SER A 48 -10.34 4.07 0.93
C SER A 48 -9.94 5.41 0.34
N ASN A 49 -10.73 6.44 0.61
CA ASN A 49 -10.36 7.85 0.49
C ASN A 49 -9.25 8.22 1.51
N HIS A 50 -8.29 7.32 1.72
CA HIS A 50 -7.18 7.45 2.64
C HIS A 50 -6.01 8.02 1.84
N GLU A 51 -6.09 9.32 1.58
CA GLU A 51 -5.06 10.09 0.88
C GLU A 51 -3.79 10.29 1.73
N GLY A 52 -3.76 9.81 2.97
CA GLY A 52 -2.63 9.92 3.90
C GLY A 52 -1.77 8.65 4.01
N LEU A 53 -0.58 8.82 4.59
CA LEU A 53 0.09 7.74 5.33
C LEU A 53 -0.73 7.48 6.58
N ASP A 54 -1.37 6.33 6.67
CA ASP A 54 -2.16 6.00 7.84
C ASP A 54 -1.20 5.61 8.98
N VAL A 55 -1.56 5.90 10.23
CA VAL A 55 -0.73 5.50 11.39
C VAL A 55 -0.54 3.98 11.40
N PHE A 56 -1.54 3.26 10.88
CA PHE A 56 -1.48 1.83 10.66
C PHE A 56 -0.36 1.41 9.69
N ASP A 57 -0.11 2.19 8.62
CA ASP A 57 0.96 1.92 7.66
C ASP A 57 2.33 2.01 8.32
N ILE A 58 2.51 3.00 9.19
CA ILE A 58 3.75 3.20 9.95
C ILE A 58 3.96 2.04 10.92
N ILE A 59 2.91 1.59 11.62
CA ILE A 59 2.96 0.45 12.53
C ILE A 59 3.35 -0.83 11.78
N VAL A 60 2.75 -1.10 10.61
CA VAL A 60 3.07 -2.28 9.80
C VAL A 60 4.53 -2.26 9.36
N VAL A 61 5.03 -1.12 8.87
CA VAL A 61 6.44 -0.97 8.46
C VAL A 61 7.37 -1.19 9.67
N LEU A 62 7.04 -0.65 10.84
CA LEU A 62 7.80 -0.85 12.07
C LEU A 62 7.84 -2.32 12.50
N VAL A 63 6.69 -3.01 12.49
CA VAL A 63 6.59 -4.44 12.86
C VAL A 63 7.40 -5.32 11.91
N ILE A 64 7.31 -5.08 10.60
CA ILE A 64 8.09 -5.83 9.59
C ILE A 64 9.59 -5.60 9.80
N THR A 65 9.99 -4.33 9.98
CA THR A 65 11.39 -3.98 10.19
C THR A 65 11.95 -4.62 11.46
N PHE A 66 11.18 -4.62 12.55
CA PHE A 66 11.56 -5.29 13.80
C PHE A 66 11.64 -6.82 13.66
N SER A 67 10.70 -7.44 12.95
CA SER A 67 10.65 -8.90 12.77
C SER A 67 11.82 -9.45 11.96
N ILE A 68 12.37 -8.65 11.04
CA ILE A 68 13.57 -9.03 10.26
C ILE A 68 14.86 -8.87 11.07
N PHE A 69 14.82 -8.03 12.11
CA PHE A 69 16.00 -7.69 12.92
C PHE A 69 16.13 -8.51 14.21
N LEU A 70 15.03 -9.12 14.67
CA LEU A 70 15.02 -10.12 15.75
C LEU A 70 15.65 -11.44 15.28
#